data_AF-A0A0B1U0I4-F1
#
_entry.id   AF-A0A0B1U0I4-F1
#
_cell.length_a   1.000
_cell.length_b   1.000
_cell.length_c   1.000
_cell.angle_alpha   90.00
_cell.angle_beta   90.00
_cell.angle_gamma   90.00
#
_symmetry.space_group_name_H-M   'P 1'
#
loop_
_entity.id
_entity.type
_entity.pdbx_description
1 polymer ?
#
loop_
_entity_poly.entity_id
_entity_poly.type
_entity_poly.pdbx_seq_one_letter_code
_entity_poly.pdbx_strand_id
1 'polypeptide(L)'
;MNTVSSRCRRLRASALFAALALVVLIAGCAGQQATVTPSVVVEPEALGRGVEVSTVVKDARPSAEVGLCNPASSMSGKLSTACDPSPAMHTAVEKGLRDKGFTPSPARESVVRTLTVELAELAYKPRQEGTQLAARAVAVVNVTADNNGQKLTRRYEAETVWKLPAEGVEPEFDKLLSMTVSKALSRMASDYELIHFMEKTILRTREIK
;
A
#
# COMPACT_ATOMS: atom_id res chain seq x y z
N MET A 1 66.87 -36.36 18.59
CA MET A 1 65.86 -37.27 17.98
C MET A 1 64.50 -36.65 18.21
N ASN A 2 63.84 -36.24 17.12
CA ASN A 2 62.72 -35.30 17.11
C ASN A 2 61.36 -36.01 17.20
N THR A 3 60.51 -35.61 18.15
CA THR A 3 59.10 -36.02 18.22
C THR A 3 58.19 -34.83 18.46
N VAL A 4 57.86 -34.09 17.39
CA VAL A 4 56.70 -33.19 17.37
C VAL A 4 56.13 -33.21 15.96
N SER A 5 54.85 -33.61 15.81
CA SER A 5 53.95 -33.26 14.69
C SER A 5 53.03 -34.43 14.35
N SER A 6 51.79 -34.41 14.85
CA SER A 6 50.67 -35.11 14.19
C SER A 6 49.29 -34.84 14.82
N ARG A 7 49.21 -34.43 16.09
CA ARG A 7 47.91 -34.30 16.78
C ARG A 7 47.17 -32.97 16.58
N CYS A 8 47.86 -31.89 16.18
CA CYS A 8 47.26 -30.56 16.10
C CYS A 8 46.51 -30.27 14.77
N ARG A 9 46.69 -31.09 13.72
CA ARG A 9 46.02 -30.88 12.41
C ARG A 9 44.59 -31.40 12.34
N ARG A 10 44.22 -32.42 13.13
CA ARG A 10 42.87 -33.05 13.02
C ARG A 10 41.76 -32.25 13.71
N LEU A 11 42.08 -31.49 14.76
CA LEU A 11 41.09 -30.71 15.51
C LEU A 11 40.65 -29.42 14.80
N ARG A 12 41.50 -28.83 13.94
CA ARG A 12 41.18 -27.59 13.21
C ARG A 12 40.26 -27.81 12.01
N ALA A 13 40.31 -28.97 11.37
CA ALA A 13 39.44 -29.30 10.24
C ALA A 13 37.98 -29.54 10.68
N SER A 14 37.77 -30.06 11.90
CA SER A 14 36.43 -30.37 12.41
C SER A 14 35.62 -29.13 12.83
N ALA A 15 36.30 -28.08 13.31
CA ALA A 15 35.65 -26.82 13.70
C ALA A 15 35.22 -25.98 12.48
N LEU A 16 36.00 -26.01 11.39
CA LEU A 16 35.66 -25.32 10.14
C LEU A 16 34.47 -25.96 9.41
N PHE A 17 34.35 -27.30 9.46
CA PHE A 17 33.17 -28.00 8.91
C PHE A 17 31.90 -27.77 9.74
N ALA A 18 32.00 -27.71 11.07
CA ALA A 18 30.87 -27.40 11.95
C ALA A 18 30.38 -25.94 11.80
N ALA A 19 31.29 -24.99 11.56
CA ALA A 19 30.94 -23.60 11.29
C ALA A 19 30.28 -23.40 9.91
N LEU A 20 30.68 -24.18 8.89
CA LEU A 20 30.08 -24.11 7.55
C LEU A 20 28.67 -24.74 7.49
N ALA A 21 28.40 -25.77 8.31
CA ALA A 21 27.08 -26.40 8.41
C ALA A 21 26.02 -25.49 9.06
N LEU A 22 26.43 -24.54 9.91
CA LEU A 22 25.50 -23.61 10.58
C LEU A 22 25.03 -22.46 9.66
N VAL A 23 25.78 -22.15 8.58
CA VAL A 23 25.43 -21.06 7.64
C VAL A 23 24.35 -21.50 6.64
N VAL A 24 24.17 -22.81 6.41
CA VAL A 24 23.20 -23.34 5.44
C VAL A 24 21.76 -23.40 5.99
N LEU A 25 21.56 -23.23 7.30
CA LEU A 25 20.24 -23.32 7.94
C LEU A 25 19.44 -22.00 7.97
N ILE A 26 19.95 -20.92 7.36
CA ILE A 26 19.23 -19.65 7.21
C ILE A 26 18.71 -19.47 5.78
N ALA A 27 18.34 -20.57 5.11
CA ALA A 27 17.45 -20.50 3.96
C ALA A 27 16.02 -20.23 4.47
N GLY A 28 15.79 -19.02 4.99
CA GLY A 28 14.43 -18.56 5.26
C GLY A 28 13.67 -18.52 3.94
N CYS A 29 12.51 -19.19 3.86
CA CYS A 29 11.61 -19.07 2.72
C CYS A 29 11.37 -17.58 2.46
N ALA A 30 11.86 -17.08 1.32
CA ALA A 30 11.65 -15.71 0.91
C ALA A 30 10.14 -15.53 0.64
N GLY A 31 9.49 -14.67 1.41
CA GLY A 31 8.11 -14.29 1.16
C GLY A 31 7.98 -13.57 -0.19
N GLN A 32 6.77 -13.59 -0.74
CA GLN A 32 6.44 -12.86 -1.95
C GLN A 32 6.32 -11.37 -1.67
N GLN A 33 6.73 -10.59 -2.66
CA GLN A 33 6.66 -9.14 -2.61
C GLN A 33 5.88 -8.61 -3.81
N ALA A 34 5.09 -7.57 -3.58
CA ALA A 34 4.31 -6.93 -4.61
C ALA A 34 4.51 -5.42 -4.62
N THR A 35 4.67 -4.84 -5.81
CA THR A 35 4.76 -3.39 -5.99
C THR A 35 3.38 -2.81 -6.20
N VAL A 36 3.02 -1.78 -5.41
CA VAL A 36 1.68 -1.16 -5.45
C VAL A 36 1.78 0.20 -6.13
N THR A 37 1.36 0.26 -7.39
CA THR A 37 1.36 1.46 -8.25
C THR A 37 -0.07 1.79 -8.69
N PRO A 38 -0.90 2.38 -7.81
CA PRO A 38 -2.28 2.67 -8.13
C PRO A 38 -2.41 3.83 -9.12
N SER A 39 -3.54 3.89 -9.82
CA SER A 39 -3.95 5.02 -10.66
C SER A 39 -5.39 5.37 -10.37
N VAL A 40 -5.70 6.65 -10.18
CA VAL A 40 -7.07 7.14 -10.08
C VAL A 40 -7.71 7.17 -11.46
N VAL A 41 -8.91 6.62 -11.59
CA VAL A 41 -9.72 6.62 -12.81
C VAL A 41 -11.08 7.20 -12.48
N VAL A 42 -11.30 8.45 -12.89
CA VAL A 42 -12.55 9.20 -12.70
C VAL A 42 -12.85 10.02 -13.94
N GLU A 43 -14.12 10.36 -14.15
CA GLU A 43 -14.52 11.30 -15.20
C GLU A 43 -13.92 12.68 -14.90
N PRO A 44 -13.22 13.32 -15.85
CA PRO A 44 -12.70 14.67 -15.65
C PRO A 44 -13.84 15.70 -15.54
N GLU A 45 -13.85 16.49 -14.47
CA GLU A 45 -14.87 17.51 -14.21
C GLU A 45 -14.25 18.72 -13.51
N ALA A 46 -14.58 19.94 -13.91
CA ALA A 46 -13.98 21.16 -13.34
C ALA A 46 -14.62 21.62 -12.01
N LEU A 47 -14.94 20.68 -11.11
CA LEU A 47 -15.67 20.96 -9.86
C LEU A 47 -14.83 21.73 -8.83
N GLY A 48 -13.52 21.52 -8.80
CA GLY A 48 -12.59 22.17 -7.88
C GLY A 48 -12.25 23.62 -8.22
N ARG A 49 -12.64 24.12 -9.41
CA ARG A 49 -12.51 25.53 -9.83
C ARG A 49 -11.12 26.16 -9.61
N GLY A 50 -10.06 25.37 -9.73
CA GLY A 50 -8.67 25.81 -9.57
C GLY A 50 -8.23 26.01 -8.12
N VAL A 51 -9.06 25.65 -7.13
CA VAL A 51 -8.73 25.76 -5.70
C VAL A 51 -7.44 24.99 -5.40
N GLU A 52 -6.51 25.66 -4.72
CA GLU A 52 -5.28 25.03 -4.26
C GLU A 52 -5.55 24.08 -3.09
N VAL A 53 -5.01 22.86 -3.16
CA VAL A 53 -5.10 21.84 -2.12
C VAL A 53 -3.73 21.24 -1.90
N SER A 54 -3.27 21.22 -0.65
CA SER A 54 -2.08 20.45 -0.27
C SER A 54 -2.45 19.00 0.03
N THR A 55 -1.59 18.07 -0.38
CA THR A 55 -1.82 16.63 -0.22
C THR A 55 -0.81 16.03 0.73
N VAL A 56 -1.30 15.20 1.66
CA VAL A 56 -0.47 14.39 2.55
C VAL A 56 -0.93 12.96 2.38
N VAL A 57 -0.04 12.08 1.92
CA VAL A 57 -0.36 10.67 1.70
C VAL A 57 0.62 9.81 2.49
N LYS A 58 0.10 8.82 3.22
CA LYS A 58 0.91 7.88 4.00
C LYS A 58 0.32 6.49 4.05
N ASP A 59 1.19 5.51 4.17
CA ASP A 59 0.86 4.14 4.53
C ASP A 59 0.71 4.07 6.06
N ALA A 60 -0.54 4.01 6.52
CA ALA A 60 -0.87 3.93 7.93
C ALA A 60 -1.09 2.48 8.39
N ARG A 61 -0.84 1.49 7.52
CA ARG A 61 -0.95 0.08 7.89
C ARG A 61 0.07 -0.25 8.98
N PRO A 62 -0.29 -1.12 9.93
CA PRO A 62 0.63 -1.53 10.99
C PRO A 62 1.78 -2.42 10.50
N SER A 63 1.70 -2.95 9.27
CA SER A 63 2.68 -3.85 8.66
C SER A 63 2.65 -3.75 7.14
N ALA A 64 3.78 -4.05 6.49
CA ALA A 64 3.88 -4.24 5.05
C ALA A 64 3.28 -5.59 4.59
N GLU A 65 3.06 -6.54 5.51
CA GLU A 65 2.42 -7.83 5.23
C GLU A 65 0.96 -7.60 4.82
N VAL A 66 0.58 -8.12 3.65
CA VAL A 66 -0.78 -8.03 3.11
C VAL A 66 -1.54 -9.35 3.26
N GLY A 67 -0.86 -10.48 3.43
CA GLY A 67 -1.51 -11.77 3.63
C GLY A 67 -0.59 -12.95 3.38
N LEU A 68 -1.21 -14.10 3.10
CA LEU A 68 -0.53 -15.35 2.78
C LEU A 68 -0.88 -15.78 1.36
N CYS A 69 0.13 -16.23 0.61
CA CYS A 69 -0.06 -16.93 -0.65
C CYS A 69 -0.73 -18.28 -0.42
N ASN A 70 -1.34 -18.86 -1.46
CA ASN A 70 -1.98 -20.15 -1.36
C ASN A 70 -0.95 -21.23 -0.95
N PRO A 71 -1.17 -22.00 0.13
CA PRO A 71 -0.29 -23.10 0.51
C PRO A 71 -0.12 -24.17 -0.58
N ALA A 72 -1.11 -24.35 -1.46
CA ALA A 72 -1.05 -25.28 -2.57
C ALA A 72 -0.27 -24.74 -3.79
N SER A 73 0.15 -23.48 -3.78
CA SER A 73 0.96 -22.89 -4.86
C SER A 73 2.46 -23.10 -4.63
N SER A 74 3.23 -23.03 -5.70
CA SER A 74 4.70 -23.02 -5.64
C SER A 74 5.27 -21.76 -4.99
N MET A 75 4.43 -20.76 -4.69
CA MET A 75 4.79 -19.47 -4.14
C MET A 75 4.32 -19.28 -2.70
N SER A 76 4.05 -20.39 -2.00
CA SER A 76 3.59 -20.39 -0.61
C SER A 76 4.47 -19.53 0.32
N GLY A 77 3.82 -18.87 1.28
CA GLY A 77 4.48 -17.99 2.24
C GLY A 77 3.76 -16.67 2.46
N LYS A 78 4.46 -15.72 3.10
CA LYS A 78 3.96 -14.36 3.34
C LYS A 78 3.99 -13.55 2.05
N LEU A 79 2.95 -12.75 1.84
CA LEU A 79 2.89 -11.71 0.81
C LEU A 79 3.00 -10.35 1.50
N SER A 80 3.92 -9.52 1.03
CA SER A 80 4.15 -8.16 1.54
C SER A 80 4.27 -7.14 0.41
N THR A 81 4.13 -5.85 0.73
CA THR A 81 4.50 -4.79 -0.22
C THR A 81 6.02 -4.69 -0.36
N ALA A 82 6.52 -4.57 -1.60
CA ALA A 82 7.95 -4.48 -1.90
C ALA A 82 8.59 -3.18 -1.38
N CYS A 83 7.82 -2.09 -1.37
CA CYS A 83 8.21 -0.77 -0.90
C CYS A 83 7.01 -0.06 -0.27
N ASP A 84 7.26 1.13 0.31
CA ASP A 84 6.20 2.03 0.77
C ASP A 84 5.33 2.47 -0.43
N PRO A 85 4.00 2.24 -0.42
CA PRO A 85 3.11 2.63 -1.51
C PRO A 85 2.80 4.14 -1.53
N SER A 86 3.12 4.88 -0.47
CA SER A 86 2.73 6.30 -0.29
C SER A 86 3.14 7.20 -1.46
N PRO A 87 4.36 7.12 -2.04
CA PRO A 87 4.74 7.98 -3.16
C PRO A 87 3.90 7.76 -4.42
N ALA A 88 3.59 6.49 -4.72
CA ALA A 88 2.75 6.14 -5.87
C ALA A 88 1.29 6.56 -5.63
N MET A 89 0.78 6.37 -4.42
CA MET A 89 -0.54 6.87 -4.01
C MET A 89 -0.63 8.39 -4.09
N HIS A 90 0.40 9.12 -3.65
CA HIS A 90 0.44 10.58 -3.73
C HIS A 90 0.27 11.07 -5.17
N THR A 91 1.03 10.48 -6.10
CA THR A 91 0.94 10.79 -7.52
C THR A 91 -0.47 10.52 -8.06
N ALA A 92 -1.09 9.41 -7.67
CA ALA A 92 -2.44 9.05 -8.08
C ALA A 92 -3.50 10.01 -7.52
N VAL A 93 -3.40 10.39 -6.23
CA VAL A 93 -4.30 11.34 -5.57
C VAL A 93 -4.22 12.71 -6.25
N GLU A 94 -3.03 13.24 -6.48
CA GLU A 94 -2.87 14.51 -7.17
C GLU A 94 -3.45 14.48 -8.59
N LYS A 95 -3.26 13.37 -9.31
CA LYS A 95 -3.88 13.20 -10.63
C LYS A 95 -5.41 13.28 -10.51
N GLY A 96 -6.01 12.56 -9.57
CA GLY A 96 -7.46 12.61 -9.33
C GLY A 96 -7.97 14.02 -8.97
N LEU A 97 -7.21 14.77 -8.16
CA LEU A 97 -7.52 16.16 -7.85
C LEU A 97 -7.47 17.06 -9.10
N ARG A 98 -6.45 16.90 -9.95
CA ARG A 98 -6.35 17.61 -11.24
C ARG A 98 -7.50 17.25 -12.17
N ASP A 99 -7.85 15.96 -12.27
CA ASP A 99 -8.99 15.49 -13.06
C ASP A 99 -10.31 16.11 -12.55
N LYS A 100 -10.42 16.40 -11.25
CA LYS A 100 -11.56 17.11 -10.63
C LYS A 100 -11.43 18.64 -10.58
N GLY A 101 -10.45 19.22 -11.28
CA GLY A 101 -10.30 20.66 -11.44
C GLY A 101 -9.72 21.39 -10.22
N PHE A 102 -9.08 20.69 -9.28
CA PHE A 102 -8.28 21.31 -8.22
C PHE A 102 -6.83 21.52 -8.69
N THR A 103 -6.09 22.34 -7.94
CA THR A 103 -4.66 22.58 -8.14
C THR A 103 -3.87 21.99 -6.97
N PRO A 104 -3.27 20.79 -7.09
CA PRO A 104 -2.36 20.30 -6.07
C PRO A 104 -1.17 21.24 -5.90
N SER A 105 -0.95 21.71 -4.67
CA SER A 105 0.10 22.68 -4.35
C SER A 105 0.87 22.25 -3.09
N PRO A 106 2.18 22.55 -2.99
CA PRO A 106 2.92 22.33 -1.76
C PRO A 106 2.28 23.06 -0.57
N ALA A 107 2.40 22.47 0.63
CA ALA A 107 1.92 23.10 1.85
C ALA A 107 2.63 24.44 2.11
N ARG A 108 1.85 25.51 2.28
CA ARG A 108 2.30 26.88 2.59
C ARG A 108 1.15 27.66 3.21
N GLU A 109 1.44 28.79 3.85
CA GLU A 109 0.45 29.58 4.59
C GLU A 109 -0.77 30.01 3.74
N SER A 110 -0.57 30.29 2.45
CA SER A 110 -1.65 30.66 1.53
C SER A 110 -2.56 29.49 1.13
N VAL A 111 -2.11 28.24 1.30
CA VAL A 111 -2.86 27.04 0.94
C VAL A 111 -3.59 26.53 2.19
N VAL A 112 -4.81 27.02 2.39
CA VAL A 112 -5.61 26.76 3.59
C VAL A 112 -6.38 25.43 3.56
N ARG A 113 -6.15 24.60 2.54
CA ARG A 113 -6.81 23.30 2.35
C ARG A 113 -5.80 22.18 2.33
N THR A 114 -6.08 21.14 3.09
CA THR A 114 -5.22 19.96 3.20
C THR A 114 -6.06 18.70 3.03
N LEU A 115 -5.66 17.82 2.12
CA LEU A 115 -6.22 16.48 1.98
C LEU A 115 -5.21 15.47 2.52
N THR A 116 -5.52 14.86 3.66
CA THR A 116 -4.75 13.74 4.21
C THR A 116 -5.38 12.42 3.77
N VAL A 117 -4.59 11.54 3.15
CA VAL A 117 -5.02 10.24 2.63
C VAL A 117 -4.14 9.15 3.27
N GLU A 118 -4.78 8.22 3.97
CA GLU A 118 -4.10 7.17 4.73
C GLU A 118 -4.51 5.80 4.20
N LEU A 119 -3.55 5.00 3.73
CA LEU A 119 -3.81 3.58 3.48
C LEU A 119 -3.91 2.88 4.84
N ALA A 120 -5.13 2.52 5.24
CA ALA A 120 -5.40 1.92 6.54
C ALA A 120 -5.38 0.38 6.50
N GLU A 121 -5.79 -0.19 5.36
CA GLU A 121 -5.78 -1.64 5.14
C GLU A 121 -5.40 -1.93 3.69
N LEU A 122 -4.58 -2.97 3.50
CA LEU A 122 -4.38 -3.64 2.23
C LEU A 122 -4.20 -5.12 2.54
N ALA A 123 -5.17 -5.94 2.15
CA ALA A 123 -5.22 -7.34 2.52
C ALA A 123 -5.46 -8.24 1.31
N TYR A 124 -4.72 -9.34 1.21
CA TYR A 124 -4.95 -10.45 0.28
C TYR A 124 -5.48 -11.66 1.05
N LYS A 125 -6.65 -12.16 0.64
CA LYS A 125 -7.36 -13.27 1.28
C LYS A 125 -7.84 -14.25 0.21
N PRO A 126 -7.06 -15.26 -0.17
CA PRO A 126 -7.54 -16.27 -1.12
C PRO A 126 -8.76 -16.98 -0.54
N ARG A 127 -9.75 -17.27 -1.38
CA ARG A 127 -10.98 -17.95 -0.97
C ARG A 127 -11.31 -19.06 -1.95
N GLN A 128 -11.62 -20.24 -1.44
CA GLN A 128 -12.15 -21.33 -2.25
C GLN A 128 -13.64 -21.08 -2.56
N GLU A 129 -13.98 -21.08 -3.84
CA GLU A 129 -15.34 -20.90 -4.37
C GLU A 129 -15.72 -22.12 -5.22
N GLY A 130 -16.29 -23.14 -4.57
CA GLY A 130 -16.54 -24.43 -5.20
C GLY A 130 -15.22 -25.14 -5.55
N THR A 131 -15.04 -25.48 -6.83
CA THR A 131 -13.79 -26.09 -7.34
C THR A 131 -12.75 -25.07 -7.78
N GLN A 132 -13.06 -23.76 -7.74
CA GLN A 132 -12.17 -22.69 -8.18
C GLN A 132 -11.60 -21.93 -6.98
N LEU A 133 -10.38 -21.42 -7.14
CA LEU A 133 -9.77 -20.49 -6.20
C LEU A 133 -10.02 -19.05 -6.65
N ALA A 134 -10.47 -18.20 -5.74
CA ALA A 134 -10.64 -16.78 -5.95
C ALA A 134 -9.53 -15.99 -5.22
N ALA A 135 -8.80 -15.18 -5.98
CA ALA A 135 -7.86 -14.21 -5.45
C ALA A 135 -8.62 -12.94 -5.08
N ARG A 136 -8.78 -12.68 -3.77
CA ARG A 136 -9.48 -11.50 -3.26
C ARG A 136 -8.52 -10.55 -2.57
N ALA A 137 -8.55 -9.29 -2.97
CA ALA A 137 -7.84 -8.20 -2.31
C ALA A 137 -8.83 -7.13 -1.83
N VAL A 138 -8.55 -6.55 -0.66
CA VAL A 138 -9.31 -5.45 -0.05
C VAL A 138 -8.36 -4.30 0.25
N ALA A 139 -8.79 -3.08 -0.01
CA ALA A 139 -8.08 -1.87 0.39
C ALA A 139 -9.03 -0.91 1.10
N VAL A 140 -8.52 -0.24 2.13
CA VAL A 140 -9.22 0.79 2.89
C VAL A 140 -8.36 2.03 2.93
N VAL A 141 -8.96 3.15 2.54
CA VAL A 141 -8.35 4.47 2.62
C VAL A 141 -9.18 5.36 3.55
N ASN A 142 -8.54 5.88 4.59
CA ASN A 142 -9.12 6.91 5.44
C ASN A 142 -8.68 8.28 4.92
N VAL A 143 -9.61 9.23 4.88
CA VAL A 143 -9.38 10.55 4.32
C VAL A 143 -9.84 11.60 5.30
N THR A 144 -9.00 12.60 5.52
CA THR A 144 -9.36 13.81 6.26
C THR A 144 -9.08 15.01 5.38
N ALA A 145 -10.14 15.72 5.00
CA ALA A 145 -10.04 17.04 4.40
C ALA A 145 -10.13 18.09 5.51
N ASP A 146 -9.14 18.98 5.56
CA ASP A 146 -9.17 20.21 6.34
C ASP A 146 -9.39 21.38 5.39
N ASN A 147 -10.41 22.18 5.64
CA ASN A 147 -10.71 23.41 4.91
C ASN A 147 -10.78 24.56 5.92
N ASN A 148 -9.64 25.24 6.07
CA ASN A 148 -9.47 26.40 6.93
C ASN A 148 -9.87 26.13 8.41
N GLY A 149 -9.51 24.94 8.93
CA GLY A 149 -9.76 24.50 10.30
C GLY A 149 -11.04 23.69 10.49
N GLN A 150 -11.94 23.65 9.50
CA GLN A 150 -13.07 22.71 9.49
C GLN A 150 -12.61 21.39 8.90
N LYS A 151 -13.07 20.26 9.47
CA LYS A 151 -12.65 18.93 9.03
C LYS A 151 -13.82 18.07 8.58
N LEU A 152 -13.60 17.35 7.48
CA LEU A 152 -14.47 16.27 7.01
C LEU A 152 -13.64 14.99 6.93
N THR A 153 -14.13 13.92 7.57
CA THR A 153 -13.50 12.61 7.51
C THR A 153 -14.39 11.62 6.76
N ARG A 154 -13.76 10.80 5.90
CA ARG A 154 -14.39 9.76 5.10
C ARG A 154 -13.55 8.50 5.08
N ARG A 155 -14.20 7.36 4.86
CA ARG A 155 -13.57 6.05 4.69
C ARG A 155 -14.02 5.48 3.36
N TYR A 156 -13.06 5.11 2.51
CA TYR A 156 -13.30 4.49 1.21
C TYR A 156 -12.71 3.09 1.20
N GLU A 157 -13.58 2.10 1.07
CA GLU A 157 -13.20 0.71 0.94
C GLU A 157 -13.37 0.26 -0.49
N ALA A 158 -12.53 -0.66 -0.97
CA ALA A 158 -12.70 -1.31 -2.26
C ALA A 158 -12.22 -2.76 -2.23
N GLU A 159 -12.79 -3.56 -3.13
CA GLU A 159 -12.48 -4.97 -3.29
C GLU A 159 -12.20 -5.30 -4.77
N THR A 160 -11.25 -6.20 -4.99
CA THR A 160 -11.05 -6.87 -6.28
C THR A 160 -11.02 -8.38 -6.06
N VAL A 161 -11.79 -9.09 -6.88
CA VAL A 161 -11.84 -10.56 -6.89
C VAL A 161 -11.51 -11.04 -8.29
N TRP A 162 -10.53 -11.91 -8.41
CA TRP A 162 -10.19 -12.61 -9.65
C TRP A 162 -10.39 -14.11 -9.50
N LYS A 163 -11.07 -14.71 -10.47
CA LYS A 163 -11.16 -16.17 -10.56
C LYS A 163 -9.88 -16.70 -11.18
N LEU A 164 -9.23 -17.62 -10.47
CA LEU A 164 -7.97 -18.21 -10.93
C LEU A 164 -8.26 -19.47 -11.76
N PRO A 165 -7.45 -19.75 -12.79
CA PRO A 165 -7.70 -20.85 -13.71
C PRO A 165 -7.48 -22.23 -13.06
N ALA A 166 -6.72 -22.30 -11.97
CA ALA A 166 -6.46 -23.51 -11.19
C ALA A 166 -6.04 -23.14 -9.76
N GLU A 167 -6.12 -24.12 -8.85
CA GLU A 167 -5.81 -23.94 -7.43
C GLU A 167 -4.34 -23.57 -7.18
N GLY A 168 -3.40 -24.14 -7.93
CA GLY A 168 -1.96 -23.86 -7.76
C GLY A 168 -1.45 -22.57 -8.41
N VAL A 169 -2.33 -21.76 -9.01
CA VAL A 169 -1.96 -20.54 -9.74
C VAL A 169 -2.19 -19.33 -8.85
N GLU A 170 -1.18 -18.47 -8.72
CA GLU A 170 -1.30 -17.18 -8.03
C GLU A 170 -1.71 -16.06 -8.99
N PRO A 171 -2.39 -14.99 -8.50
CA PRO A 171 -2.63 -13.81 -9.31
C PRO A 171 -1.32 -13.02 -9.55
N GLU A 172 -1.35 -12.15 -10.55
CA GLU A 172 -0.37 -11.07 -10.67
C GLU A 172 -0.56 -10.07 -9.51
N PHE A 173 0.17 -10.27 -8.40
CA PHE A 173 -0.05 -9.53 -7.15
C PHE A 173 0.09 -8.02 -7.31
N ASP A 174 1.12 -7.56 -8.03
CA ASP A 174 1.33 -6.13 -8.33
C ASP A 174 0.06 -5.50 -8.88
N LYS A 175 -0.54 -6.15 -9.87
CA LYS A 175 -1.75 -5.67 -10.54
C LYS A 175 -2.98 -5.81 -9.66
N LEU A 176 -3.16 -6.94 -8.97
CA LEU A 176 -4.32 -7.16 -8.09
C LEU A 176 -4.38 -6.09 -6.97
N LEU A 177 -3.26 -5.87 -6.29
CA LEU A 177 -3.18 -4.92 -5.19
C LEU A 177 -3.29 -3.48 -5.71
N SER A 178 -2.57 -3.13 -6.79
CA SER A 178 -2.64 -1.81 -7.41
C SER A 178 -4.06 -1.45 -7.85
N MET A 179 -4.77 -2.38 -8.51
CA MET A 179 -6.16 -2.17 -8.92
C MET A 179 -7.10 -1.98 -7.73
N THR A 180 -6.86 -2.68 -6.63
CA THR A 180 -7.71 -2.58 -5.43
C THR A 180 -7.55 -1.22 -4.75
N VAL A 181 -6.31 -0.75 -4.58
CA VAL A 181 -6.06 0.61 -4.07
C VAL A 181 -6.58 1.67 -5.05
N SER A 182 -6.40 1.47 -6.36
CA SER A 182 -6.92 2.36 -7.41
C SER A 182 -8.44 2.56 -7.29
N LYS A 183 -9.19 1.49 -7.05
CA LYS A 183 -10.65 1.58 -6.85
C LYS A 183 -11.02 2.40 -5.62
N ALA A 184 -10.33 2.21 -4.49
CA ALA A 184 -10.59 2.98 -3.28
C ALA A 184 -10.31 4.48 -3.49
N LEU A 185 -9.17 4.82 -4.11
CA LEU A 185 -8.81 6.20 -4.44
C LEU A 185 -9.75 6.82 -5.49
N SER A 186 -10.25 6.03 -6.44
CA SER A 186 -11.22 6.50 -7.44
C SER A 186 -12.59 6.77 -6.82
N ARG A 187 -13.00 5.97 -5.82
CA ARG A 187 -14.21 6.25 -5.00
C ARG A 187 -14.06 7.56 -4.23
N MET A 188 -12.91 7.79 -3.60
CA MET A 188 -12.58 9.07 -2.95
C MET A 188 -12.67 10.24 -3.94
N ALA A 189 -12.00 10.12 -5.09
CA ALA A 189 -11.97 11.18 -6.10
C ALA A 189 -13.33 11.41 -6.80
N SER A 190 -14.30 10.52 -6.62
CA SER A 190 -15.67 10.68 -7.15
C SER A 190 -16.68 11.11 -6.08
N ASP A 191 -16.24 11.33 -4.83
CA ASP A 191 -17.13 11.74 -3.74
C ASP A 191 -17.46 13.23 -3.85
N TYR A 192 -18.66 13.53 -4.33
CA TYR A 192 -19.14 14.91 -4.50
C TYR A 192 -19.22 15.69 -3.18
N GLU A 193 -19.44 15.03 -2.04
CA GLU A 193 -19.48 15.72 -0.76
C GLU A 193 -18.08 16.14 -0.32
N LEU A 194 -17.09 15.25 -0.50
CA LEU A 194 -15.68 15.59 -0.26
C LEU A 194 -15.22 16.72 -1.19
N ILE A 195 -15.54 16.63 -2.48
CA ILE A 195 -15.21 17.65 -3.48
C ILE A 195 -15.85 18.99 -3.09
N HIS A 196 -17.15 19.00 -2.80
CA HIS A 196 -17.86 20.23 -2.43
C HIS A 196 -17.32 20.83 -1.13
N PHE A 197 -17.00 19.98 -0.14
CA PHE A 197 -16.39 20.41 1.10
C PHE A 197 -15.05 21.12 0.87
N MET A 198 -14.21 20.59 -0.03
CA MET A 198 -12.94 21.21 -0.37
C MET A 198 -13.10 22.47 -1.23
N GLU A 199 -14.04 22.50 -2.18
CA GLU A 199 -14.26 23.68 -3.04
C GLU A 199 -14.77 24.88 -2.24
N LYS A 200 -15.68 24.64 -1.28
CA LYS A 200 -16.35 25.69 -0.52
C LYS A 200 -15.36 26.67 0.11
N THR A 201 -15.65 27.96 0.01
CA THR A 201 -14.91 28.98 0.77
C THR A 201 -15.43 29.02 2.20
N ILE A 202 -14.55 28.76 3.16
CA ILE A 202 -14.86 28.80 4.58
C ILE A 202 -14.06 29.93 5.21
N LEU A 203 -14.75 30.87 5.85
CA LEU A 203 -14.12 31.93 6.63
C LEU A 203 -13.67 31.36 7.97
N ARG A 204 -12.42 31.61 8.35
CA ARG A 204 -11.90 31.21 9.65
C ARG A 204 -12.61 32.04 10.72
N THR A 205 -13.48 31.42 11.50
CA THR A 205 -14.01 32.07 12.71
C THR A 205 -12.83 32.24 13.67
N ARG A 206 -12.32 33.46 13.83
CA ARG A 206 -11.38 33.76 14.91
C ARG A 206 -12.14 33.54 16.21
N GLU A 207 -11.66 32.61 17.05
CA GLU A 207 -12.02 32.62 18.46
C GLU A 207 -11.46 33.93 19.04
N ILE A 208 -12.36 34.90 19.26
CA ILE A 208 -12.04 36.09 20.05
C ILE A 208 -12.03 35.60 21.50
N LYS A 209 -10.82 35.44 22.05
CA LYS A 209 -10.61 35.13 23.46
C LYS A 209 -10.64 36.42 24.28
#